data_AF-A0A2E7RJG6-F1
#
_entry.id   AF-A0A2E7RJG6-F1
#
_cell.length_a   1.000
_cell.length_b   1.000
_cell.length_c   1.000
_cell.angle_alpha   90.00
_cell.angle_beta   90.00
_cell.angle_gamma   90.00
#
_symmetry.space_group_name_H-M   'P 1'
#
loop_
_entity.id
_entity.type
_entity.pdbx_description
1 polymer ?
#
loop_
_entity_poly.entity_id
_entity_poly.type
_entity_poly.pdbx_seq_one_letter_code
_entity_poly.pdbx_strand_id
1 'polypeptide(L)'
;MPLPNTLDKEAPFDELLTELDVEQFDLQVKRIIRRLDRRNLSIQFCFKRIDPPGGTKLSSNLMGFYRQEVQRIPSMSRQEETQFCMGIELLWQRLKAARRAAGFRKEDIEKFPGTNDLGCLVCPDGRERVCQGCAPRGLDPALRRRLRARHHEFEFARNELIARNLHLVFRLLNRYRKVAVSEEDLIQEANFSMFKAVEGFDFRRGIRFKTYAGYWVNQAFLNAIYNQSRVVRVPAYIQKAMKKINDVVGESEGLLFDVPKLSKKTGVKEDLVRSVLVGNRFTHSLDGMIDAERGAKLMDLFSGQNISANPEFGEFYALEGHLNVALDRLTSRERFVLKHRFGLHGAEPKTLSDVGKRLGVSLERVRQLQKIALGKIREGSTAPILEQFA
;
A
#
# COMPACT_ATOMS: atom_id res chain seq x y z
N MET A 1 -4.45 23.54 18.52
CA MET A 1 -5.42 24.43 19.18
C MET A 1 -5.74 23.85 20.55
N PRO A 2 -5.49 24.55 21.66
CA PRO A 2 -5.92 24.08 22.97
C PRO A 2 -7.45 24.14 23.04
N LEU A 3 -8.08 23.05 23.48
CA LEU A 3 -9.53 23.01 23.71
C LEU A 3 -9.89 23.98 24.86
N PRO A 4 -11.06 24.63 24.82
CA PRO A 4 -11.43 25.65 25.79
C PRO A 4 -11.56 25.07 27.20
N ASN A 5 -10.92 25.76 28.15
CA ASN A 5 -10.96 25.55 29.59
C ASN A 5 -12.40 25.39 30.11
N THR A 6 -12.85 24.17 30.31
CA THR A 6 -13.69 23.84 31.47
C THR A 6 -12.73 23.29 32.52
N LEU A 7 -12.75 23.83 33.74
CA LEU A 7 -11.93 23.40 34.89
C LEU A 7 -12.32 21.97 35.31
N ASP A 8 -12.03 20.99 34.46
CA ASP A 8 -12.01 19.58 34.81
C ASP A 8 -10.78 19.37 35.70
N LYS A 9 -10.98 18.77 36.87
CA LYS A 9 -9.86 18.41 37.75
C LYS A 9 -8.94 17.46 36.97
N GLU A 10 -7.67 17.82 36.85
CA GLU A 10 -6.70 17.04 36.07
C GLU A 10 -5.95 16.05 36.96
N ALA A 11 -5.61 14.89 36.41
CA ALA A 11 -4.71 13.91 37.02
C ALA A 11 -3.41 13.84 36.19
N PRO A 12 -2.24 14.16 36.76
CA PRO A 12 -0.98 14.04 36.05
C PRO A 12 -0.69 12.59 35.66
N PHE A 13 -0.35 12.36 34.39
CA PHE A 13 -0.07 11.00 33.90
C PHE A 13 1.08 10.33 34.68
N ASP A 14 2.14 11.08 34.99
CA ASP A 14 3.30 10.56 35.70
C ASP A 14 2.96 10.08 37.12
N GLU A 15 2.02 10.73 37.81
CA GLU A 15 1.51 10.26 39.11
C GLU A 15 0.72 8.95 38.99
N LEU A 16 -0.02 8.76 37.89
CA LEU A 16 -0.70 7.49 37.64
C LEU A 16 0.29 6.36 37.40
N LEU A 17 1.43 6.64 36.77
CA LEU A 17 2.46 5.64 36.49
C LEU A 17 3.15 5.12 37.75
N THR A 18 3.32 5.96 38.77
CA THR A 18 3.97 5.56 40.03
C THR A 18 3.08 4.66 40.89
N GLU A 19 1.76 4.69 40.68
CA GLU A 19 0.80 3.79 41.33
C GLU A 19 0.75 2.38 40.72
N LEU A 20 1.37 2.17 39.55
CA LEU A 20 1.29 0.93 38.80
C LEU A 20 2.48 0.01 39.08
N ASP A 21 2.16 -1.22 39.44
CA ASP A 21 3.08 -2.34 39.62
C ASP A 21 2.63 -3.54 38.78
N VAL A 22 3.58 -4.36 38.33
CA VAL A 22 3.30 -5.49 37.43
C VAL A 22 2.47 -6.57 38.13
N GLU A 23 2.72 -6.86 39.41
CA GLU A 23 2.06 -7.94 40.13
C GLU A 23 0.61 -7.60 40.47
N GLN A 24 0.34 -6.34 40.80
CA GLN A 24 -0.98 -5.86 41.22
C GLN A 24 -1.72 -5.08 40.13
N PHE A 25 -1.22 -5.09 38.90
CA PHE A 25 -1.67 -4.24 37.81
C PHE A 25 -3.19 -4.27 37.62
N ASP A 26 -3.80 -5.45 37.49
CA ASP A 26 -5.23 -5.56 37.16
C ASP A 26 -6.16 -5.00 38.25
N LEU A 27 -5.74 -5.09 39.53
CA LEU A 27 -6.48 -4.51 40.65
C LEU A 27 -6.29 -3.00 40.70
N GLN A 28 -5.05 -2.52 40.55
CA GLN A 28 -4.71 -1.10 40.56
C GLN A 28 -5.40 -0.35 39.41
N VAL A 29 -5.39 -0.91 38.19
CA VAL A 29 -6.05 -0.30 37.03
C VAL A 29 -7.55 -0.16 37.23
N LYS A 30 -8.24 -1.21 37.72
CA LYS A 30 -9.67 -1.13 38.04
C LYS A 30 -9.96 -0.05 39.09
N ARG A 31 -9.10 0.09 40.10
CA ARG A 31 -9.22 1.11 41.15
C ARG A 31 -9.01 2.52 40.57
N ILE A 32 -7.96 2.72 39.77
CA ILE A 32 -7.62 4.00 39.16
C ILE A 32 -8.70 4.44 38.17
N ILE A 33 -9.17 3.55 37.28
CA ILE A 33 -10.24 3.86 36.33
C ILE A 33 -11.51 4.29 37.08
N ARG A 34 -11.92 3.56 38.13
CA ARG A 34 -13.08 3.94 38.95
C ARG A 34 -12.88 5.32 39.61
N ARG A 35 -11.67 5.62 40.12
CA ARG A 35 -11.34 6.92 40.72
C ARG A 35 -11.43 8.05 39.70
N LEU A 36 -10.77 7.90 38.55
CA LEU A 36 -10.79 8.87 37.45
C LEU A 36 -12.22 9.11 36.98
N ASP A 37 -13.02 8.05 36.88
CA ASP A 37 -14.35 8.14 36.29
C ASP A 37 -15.41 8.71 37.24
N ARG A 38 -15.33 8.41 38.53
CA ARG A 38 -16.22 8.99 39.55
C ARG A 38 -15.99 10.48 39.74
N ARG A 39 -14.74 10.93 39.63
CA ARG A 39 -14.35 12.33 39.79
C ARG A 39 -14.33 13.11 38.47
N ASN A 40 -14.67 12.45 37.36
CA ASN A 40 -14.61 13.01 36.00
C ASN A 40 -13.27 13.68 35.66
N LEU A 41 -12.16 13.02 36.02
CA LEU A 41 -10.81 13.57 35.83
C LEU A 41 -10.32 13.38 34.39
N SER A 42 -9.76 14.42 33.79
CA SER A 42 -8.95 14.36 32.57
C SER A 42 -7.50 14.01 32.93
N ILE A 43 -6.77 13.44 31.97
CA ILE A 43 -5.34 13.13 32.16
C ILE A 43 -4.50 14.23 31.55
N GLN A 44 -3.64 14.82 32.39
CA GLN A 44 -2.67 15.83 31.97
C GLN A 44 -1.36 15.16 31.61
N PHE A 45 -0.82 15.49 30.44
CA PHE A 45 0.47 14.98 29.97
C PHE A 45 1.51 16.10 29.93
N CYS A 46 2.65 15.88 30.58
CA CYS A 46 3.77 16.82 30.60
C CYS A 46 5.04 16.15 30.06
N PHE A 47 5.12 15.99 28.74
CA PHE A 47 6.28 15.38 28.09
C PHE A 47 7.33 16.43 27.74
N LYS A 48 8.39 16.51 28.55
CA LYS A 48 9.52 17.41 28.29
C LYS A 48 10.30 16.99 27.05
N ARG A 49 10.80 17.96 26.29
CA ARG A 49 11.77 17.78 25.20
C ARG A 49 13.11 18.34 25.65
N ILE A 50 14.20 17.80 25.10
CA ILE A 50 15.57 18.25 25.33
C ILE A 50 15.85 19.38 24.35
N ASP A 51 16.20 20.56 24.87
CA ASP A 51 16.66 21.66 24.04
C ASP A 51 18.09 21.39 23.54
N PRO A 52 18.34 21.41 22.22
CA PRO A 52 19.67 21.17 21.68
C PRO A 52 20.57 22.38 21.97
N PRO A 53 21.84 22.17 22.36
CA PRO A 53 22.78 23.27 22.52
C PRO A 53 23.01 23.95 21.15
N GLY A 54 22.75 25.25 21.07
CA GLY A 54 23.08 26.07 19.88
C GLY A 54 21.92 26.47 18.96
N GLY A 55 20.66 26.18 19.33
CA GLY A 55 19.49 26.57 18.53
C GLY A 55 19.29 25.72 17.26
N THR A 56 18.05 25.70 16.76
CA THR A 56 17.70 24.92 15.56
C THR A 56 18.21 25.66 14.32
N LYS A 57 19.40 25.34 13.82
CA LYS A 57 19.77 25.75 12.45
C LYS A 57 18.86 25.00 11.49
N LEU A 58 18.11 25.72 10.64
CA LEU A 58 17.38 25.08 9.54
C LEU A 58 18.41 24.36 8.66
N SER A 59 18.49 23.04 8.79
CA SER A 59 19.27 22.23 7.87
C SER A 59 18.58 22.28 6.51
N SER A 60 19.34 22.52 5.43
CA SER A 60 18.84 22.33 4.07
C SER A 60 18.47 20.87 3.78
N ASN A 61 18.94 19.93 4.62
CA ASN A 61 18.66 18.51 4.52
C ASN A 61 17.52 18.12 5.47
N LEU A 62 16.37 17.73 4.87
CA LEU A 62 15.18 17.26 5.59
C LEU A 62 15.47 16.10 6.55
N MET A 63 16.35 15.16 6.15
CA MET A 63 16.72 14.02 6.98
C MET A 63 17.60 14.41 8.17
N GLY A 64 18.44 15.42 8.00
CA GLY A 64 19.21 16.02 9.10
C GLY A 64 18.29 16.65 10.13
N PHE A 65 17.30 17.42 9.67
CA PHE A 65 16.29 18.04 10.53
C PHE A 65 15.46 17.00 11.29
N TYR A 66 14.93 15.98 10.59
CA TYR A 66 14.13 14.93 11.24
C TYR A 66 14.93 14.17 12.31
N ARG A 67 16.22 13.88 12.05
CA ARG A 67 17.10 13.25 13.03
C ARG A 67 17.31 14.14 14.27
N GLN A 68 17.47 15.45 14.07
CA GLN A 68 17.62 16.40 15.17
C GLN A 68 16.35 16.46 16.04
N GLU A 69 15.17 16.50 15.42
CA GLU A 69 13.89 16.47 16.16
C GLU A 69 13.73 15.20 16.99
N VAL A 70 14.14 14.04 16.46
CA VAL A 70 14.10 12.79 17.21
C VAL A 70 15.09 12.79 18.38
N GLN A 71 16.25 13.44 18.25
CA GLN A 71 17.22 13.58 19.35
C GLN A 71 16.73 14.47 20.49
N ARG A 72 15.77 15.38 20.25
CA ARG A 72 15.13 16.18 21.29
C ARG A 72 14.21 15.35 22.20
N ILE A 73 13.88 14.12 21.83
CA ILE A 73 12.97 13.28 22.61
C ILE A 73 13.77 12.49 23.65
N PRO A 74 13.46 12.59 24.96
CA PRO A 74 14.21 11.89 25.99
C PRO A 74 14.04 10.37 25.90
N SER A 75 15.13 9.64 26.14
CA SER A 75 15.12 8.18 26.24
C SER A 75 14.60 7.72 27.59
N MET A 76 14.01 6.51 27.66
CA MET A 76 13.50 5.93 28.90
C MET A 76 14.42 4.84 29.48
N SER A 77 14.51 4.82 30.81
CA SER A 77 15.09 3.73 31.57
C SER A 77 14.26 2.43 31.43
N ARG A 78 14.73 1.31 31.98
CA ARG A 78 13.96 0.04 31.97
C ARG A 78 12.64 0.16 32.74
N GLN A 79 12.72 0.76 33.91
CA GLN A 79 11.59 0.91 34.81
C GLN A 79 10.57 1.88 34.20
N GLU A 80 11.02 3.04 33.74
CA GLU A 80 10.17 4.05 33.09
C GLU A 80 9.46 3.47 31.87
N GLU A 81 10.16 2.72 31.00
CA GLU A 81 9.56 2.10 29.82
C GLU A 81 8.46 1.10 30.21
N THR A 82 8.69 0.30 31.26
CA THR A 82 7.72 -0.69 31.74
C THR A 82 6.49 0.02 32.34
N GLN A 83 6.71 1.02 33.18
CA GLN A 83 5.64 1.85 33.75
C GLN A 83 4.84 2.57 32.67
N PHE A 84 5.50 3.13 31.66
CA PHE A 84 4.83 3.80 30.55
C PHE A 84 3.94 2.81 29.77
N CYS A 85 4.42 1.59 29.50
CA CYS A 85 3.62 0.55 28.86
C CYS A 85 2.40 0.14 29.71
N MET A 86 2.56 0.03 31.02
CA MET A 86 1.44 -0.16 31.96
C MET A 86 0.43 0.99 31.87
N GLY A 87 0.90 2.23 31.77
CA GLY A 87 0.08 3.42 31.57
C GLY A 87 -0.72 3.38 30.26
N ILE A 88 -0.11 2.94 29.15
CA ILE A 88 -0.82 2.73 27.88
C ILE A 88 -1.95 1.72 28.04
N GLU A 89 -1.68 0.58 28.70
CA GLU A 89 -2.69 -0.45 28.92
C GLU A 89 -3.82 0.05 29.84
N LEU A 90 -3.50 0.86 30.86
CA LEU A 90 -4.51 1.53 31.69
C LEU A 90 -5.43 2.43 30.85
N LEU A 91 -4.87 3.28 29.99
CA LEU A 91 -5.63 4.14 29.09
C LEU A 91 -6.45 3.34 28.09
N TRP A 92 -5.90 2.23 27.60
CA TRP A 92 -6.59 1.32 26.70
C TRP A 92 -7.82 0.69 27.36
N GLN A 93 -7.67 0.18 28.59
CA GLN A 93 -8.79 -0.38 29.35
C GLN A 93 -9.85 0.69 29.68
N ARG A 94 -9.43 1.92 29.99
CA ARG A 94 -10.32 3.06 30.20
C ARG A 94 -11.13 3.38 28.93
N LEU A 95 -10.48 3.39 27.77
CA LEU A 95 -11.14 3.61 26.47
C LEU A 95 -12.09 2.47 26.12
N LYS A 96 -11.70 1.21 26.34
CA LYS A 96 -12.57 0.05 26.13
C LYS A 96 -13.82 0.10 27.01
N ALA A 97 -13.68 0.47 28.28
CA ALA A 97 -14.82 0.68 29.18
C ALA A 97 -15.75 1.80 28.66
N ALA A 98 -15.18 2.89 28.11
CA ALA A 98 -15.94 3.96 27.46
C ALA A 98 -16.75 3.47 26.25
N ARG A 99 -16.10 2.72 25.36
CA ARG A 99 -16.72 2.18 24.15
C ARG A 99 -17.85 1.19 24.48
N ARG A 100 -17.66 0.35 25.50
CA ARG A 100 -18.71 -0.54 26.02
C ARG A 100 -19.92 0.24 26.53
N ALA A 101 -19.69 1.24 27.37
CA ALA A 101 -20.77 2.10 27.88
C ALA A 101 -21.49 2.88 26.77
N ALA A 102 -20.80 3.19 25.68
CA ALA A 102 -21.35 3.83 24.49
C ALA A 102 -22.05 2.87 23.51
N GLY A 103 -22.13 1.57 23.81
CA GLY A 103 -22.84 0.59 22.97
C GLY A 103 -22.10 0.16 21.69
N PHE A 104 -20.77 0.29 21.65
CA PHE A 104 -19.98 -0.21 20.51
C PHE A 104 -20.03 -1.74 20.42
N ARG A 105 -19.88 -2.28 19.19
CA ARG A 105 -19.77 -3.74 18.98
C ARG A 105 -18.47 -4.26 19.57
N LYS A 106 -18.45 -5.56 19.90
CA LYS A 106 -17.27 -6.22 20.51
C LYS A 106 -16.00 -6.04 19.68
N GLU A 107 -16.10 -6.16 18.36
CA GLU A 107 -14.99 -5.96 17.42
C GLU A 107 -14.46 -4.52 17.46
N ASP A 108 -15.35 -3.53 17.48
CA ASP A 108 -14.99 -2.11 17.52
C ASP A 108 -14.38 -1.68 18.86
N ILE A 109 -14.74 -2.37 19.95
CA ILE A 109 -14.16 -2.14 21.28
C ILE A 109 -12.69 -2.54 21.28
N GLU A 110 -12.36 -3.73 20.77
CA GLU A 110 -10.99 -4.26 20.75
C GLU A 110 -10.13 -3.69 19.61
N LYS A 111 -10.75 -3.01 18.63
CA LYS A 111 -10.03 -2.35 17.55
C LYS A 111 -9.14 -1.23 18.09
N PHE A 112 -7.83 -1.44 18.04
CA PHE A 112 -6.85 -0.46 18.47
C PHE A 112 -7.06 0.85 17.66
N PRO A 113 -7.16 2.02 18.31
CA PRO A 113 -7.21 3.30 17.60
C PRO A 113 -6.07 3.36 16.59
N GLY A 114 -6.39 3.47 15.31
CA GLY A 114 -5.43 3.39 14.22
C GLY A 114 -5.61 4.52 13.23
N THR A 115 -4.56 5.33 13.09
CA THR A 115 -3.86 5.77 11.86
C THR A 115 -4.63 6.28 10.62
N ASN A 116 -5.96 6.22 10.55
CA ASN A 116 -6.78 6.68 9.42
C ASN A 116 -7.90 7.64 9.89
N ASP A 117 -7.50 8.83 10.33
CA ASP A 117 -8.19 10.13 10.14
C ASP A 117 -7.55 11.15 11.12
N LEU A 118 -6.43 11.76 10.73
CA LEU A 118 -5.71 12.79 11.52
C LEU A 118 -6.44 14.16 11.55
N GLY A 119 -7.61 14.29 10.91
CA GLY A 119 -8.24 15.58 10.59
C GLY A 119 -9.59 15.88 11.23
N CYS A 120 -10.00 15.18 12.30
CA CYS A 120 -11.36 15.38 12.85
C CYS A 120 -11.38 16.37 14.02
N LEU A 121 -11.22 17.67 13.75
CA LEU A 121 -11.49 18.73 14.74
C LEU A 121 -13.01 19.03 14.84
N VAL A 122 -13.77 18.80 13.76
CA VAL A 122 -15.23 18.94 13.66
C VAL A 122 -15.76 17.83 12.74
N CYS A 123 -16.70 17.00 13.20
CA CYS A 123 -17.33 15.92 12.39
C CYS A 123 -18.42 16.63 11.54
N PRO A 124 -18.31 16.78 10.20
CA PRO A 124 -19.32 17.47 9.38
C PRO A 124 -20.67 16.72 9.43
N ASP A 125 -21.77 17.48 9.45
CA ASP A 125 -23.12 16.90 9.40
C ASP A 125 -23.29 16.05 8.12
N GLY A 126 -23.94 14.89 8.22
CA GLY A 126 -24.27 14.05 7.05
C GLY A 126 -23.43 12.78 6.76
N ARG A 127 -22.18 12.59 7.24
CA ARG A 127 -21.46 11.28 7.14
C ARG A 127 -22.23 10.04 7.68
N GLU A 128 -22.54 9.09 6.79
CA GLU A 128 -23.14 7.78 7.14
C GLU A 128 -22.19 6.82 7.90
N ARG A 129 -20.87 6.94 7.71
CA ARG A 129 -19.89 6.10 8.41
C ARG A 129 -19.37 6.77 9.68
N VAL A 130 -19.56 6.08 10.81
CA VAL A 130 -18.98 6.44 12.11
C VAL A 130 -17.46 6.31 12.02
N CYS A 131 -16.71 7.41 12.16
CA CYS A 131 -15.23 7.34 12.23
C CYS A 131 -14.82 6.56 13.49
N GLN A 132 -13.67 5.88 13.49
CA GLN A 132 -13.24 5.01 14.61
C GLN A 132 -13.01 5.74 15.95
N GLY A 133 -12.98 7.08 15.92
CA GLY A 133 -13.00 7.98 17.08
C GLY A 133 -14.28 8.83 17.26
N CYS A 134 -15.23 8.83 16.31
CA CYS A 134 -16.52 9.53 16.46
C CYS A 134 -17.49 8.58 17.20
N ALA A 135 -18.08 9.06 18.30
CA ALA A 135 -19.17 8.37 18.98
C ALA A 135 -20.39 8.25 18.02
N PRO A 136 -21.20 7.19 18.12
CA PRO A 136 -22.46 7.10 17.36
C PRO A 136 -23.30 8.38 17.44
N ARG A 137 -23.96 8.74 16.33
CA ARG A 137 -24.75 9.98 16.19
C ARG A 137 -25.90 10.12 17.21
N GLY A 138 -26.38 9.00 17.76
CA GLY A 138 -27.40 8.96 18.81
C GLY A 138 -26.89 9.04 20.26
N LEU A 139 -25.57 9.15 20.50
CA LEU A 139 -25.08 9.30 21.87
C LEU A 139 -25.38 10.68 22.44
N ASP A 140 -25.68 10.69 23.75
CA ASP A 140 -25.70 11.88 24.58
C ASP A 140 -24.44 12.75 24.37
N PRO A 141 -24.59 14.08 24.18
CA PRO A 141 -23.46 14.99 23.95
C PRO A 141 -22.38 14.95 25.04
N ALA A 142 -22.73 14.73 26.32
CA ALA A 142 -21.73 14.63 27.39
C ALA A 142 -20.94 13.31 27.30
N LEU A 143 -21.63 12.18 27.08
CA LEU A 143 -20.98 10.89 26.87
C LEU A 143 -20.07 10.89 25.62
N ARG A 144 -20.51 11.55 24.53
CA ARG A 144 -19.71 11.74 23.32
C ARG A 144 -18.43 12.53 23.59
N ARG A 145 -18.52 13.66 24.31
CA ARG A 145 -17.32 14.45 24.70
C ARG A 145 -16.35 13.61 25.52
N ARG A 146 -16.85 12.85 26.49
CA ARG A 146 -16.04 11.99 27.34
C ARG A 146 -15.34 10.86 26.58
N LEU A 147 -16.01 10.23 25.62
CA LEU A 147 -15.40 9.22 24.76
C LEU A 147 -14.25 9.80 23.92
N ARG A 148 -14.46 11.00 23.34
CA ARG A 148 -13.42 11.69 22.56
C ARG A 148 -12.21 12.06 23.41
N ALA A 149 -12.44 12.55 24.63
CA ALA A 149 -11.35 12.85 25.57
C ALA A 149 -10.50 11.60 25.86
N ARG A 150 -11.14 10.48 26.21
CA ARG A 150 -10.44 9.20 26.47
C ARG A 150 -9.69 8.66 25.25
N HIS A 151 -10.26 8.84 24.05
CA HIS A 151 -9.58 8.49 22.81
C HIS A 151 -8.30 9.31 22.63
N HIS A 152 -8.41 10.63 22.79
CA HIS A 152 -7.28 11.54 22.68
C HIS A 152 -6.19 11.24 23.72
N GLU A 153 -6.57 10.99 24.99
CA GLU A 153 -5.63 10.60 26.05
C GLU A 153 -4.82 9.36 25.65
N PHE A 154 -5.49 8.32 25.17
CA PHE A 154 -4.85 7.10 24.71
C PHE A 154 -3.91 7.34 23.52
N GLU A 155 -4.37 8.07 22.49
CA GLU A 155 -3.55 8.37 21.32
C GLU A 155 -2.33 9.21 21.65
N PHE A 156 -2.48 10.20 22.53
CA PHE A 156 -1.40 11.07 22.94
C PHE A 156 -0.29 10.28 23.64
N ALA A 157 -0.65 9.42 24.60
CA ALA A 157 0.30 8.56 25.28
C ALA A 157 0.94 7.53 24.32
N ARG A 158 0.15 6.89 23.45
CA ARG A 158 0.66 5.93 22.43
C ARG A 158 1.70 6.59 21.54
N ASN A 159 1.38 7.77 21.02
CA ASN A 159 2.26 8.52 20.13
C ASN A 159 3.56 8.92 20.84
N GLU A 160 3.49 9.28 22.12
CA GLU A 160 4.69 9.55 22.91
C GLU A 160 5.57 8.30 23.12
N LEU A 161 4.98 7.13 23.40
CA LEU A 161 5.75 5.88 23.50
C LEU A 161 6.50 5.58 22.20
N ILE A 162 5.84 5.77 21.06
CA ILE A 162 6.46 5.61 19.74
C ILE A 162 7.57 6.65 19.56
N ALA A 163 7.28 7.92 19.83
CA ALA A 163 8.21 9.04 19.70
C ALA A 163 9.52 8.80 20.47
N ARG A 164 9.42 8.36 21.74
CA ARG A 164 10.57 8.02 22.59
C ARG A 164 11.41 6.85 22.08
N ASN A 165 10.86 6.04 21.17
CA ASN A 165 11.53 4.90 20.56
C ASN A 165 11.96 5.13 19.10
N LEU A 166 11.68 6.29 18.48
CA LEU A 166 12.06 6.57 17.09
C LEU A 166 13.59 6.49 16.86
N HIS A 167 14.39 6.79 17.88
CA HIS A 167 15.85 6.65 17.82
C HIS A 167 16.31 5.20 17.48
N LEU A 168 15.50 4.19 17.83
CA LEU A 168 15.76 2.80 17.50
C LEU A 168 15.75 2.57 15.99
N VAL A 169 14.85 3.24 15.26
CA VAL A 169 14.71 3.12 13.80
C VAL A 169 16.01 3.52 13.13
N PHE A 170 16.56 4.69 13.48
CA PHE A 170 17.84 5.15 12.95
C PHE A 170 19.01 4.22 13.28
N ARG A 171 19.04 3.67 14.51
CA ARG A 171 20.10 2.72 14.90
C ARG A 171 20.07 1.46 14.04
N LEU A 172 18.88 0.93 13.76
CA LEU A 172 18.69 -0.30 12.99
C LEU A 172 18.86 -0.07 11.48
N LEU A 173 18.51 1.12 10.98
CA LEU A 173 18.64 1.52 9.57
C LEU A 173 20.07 1.38 9.06
N ASN A 174 21.08 1.58 9.91
CA ASN A 174 22.50 1.45 9.52
C ASN A 174 22.85 0.11 8.88
N ARG A 175 22.10 -0.97 9.17
CA ARG A 175 22.30 -2.30 8.58
C ARG A 175 21.71 -2.46 7.18
N TYR A 176 20.86 -1.53 6.76
CA TYR A 176 20.15 -1.54 5.47
C TYR A 176 20.57 -0.37 4.57
N ARG A 177 21.78 0.16 4.80
CA ARG A 177 22.40 1.14 3.89
C ARG A 177 22.71 0.48 2.54
N LYS A 178 22.65 1.27 1.46
CA LYS A 178 22.93 0.84 0.07
C LYS A 178 21.89 -0.11 -0.54
N VAL A 179 20.66 -0.13 -0.01
CA VAL A 179 19.54 -0.80 -0.69
C VAL A 179 18.90 0.17 -1.68
N ALA A 180 18.23 -0.34 -2.71
CA ALA A 180 17.60 0.48 -3.75
C ALA A 180 16.40 1.32 -3.27
N VAL A 181 15.88 1.05 -2.07
CA VAL A 181 14.81 1.83 -1.43
C VAL A 181 15.43 3.01 -0.69
N SER A 182 14.80 4.19 -0.78
CA SER A 182 15.27 5.40 -0.09
C SER A 182 15.29 5.22 1.43
N GLU A 183 16.18 5.94 2.13
CA GLU A 183 16.23 5.88 3.60
C GLU A 183 14.94 6.46 4.21
N GLU A 184 14.39 7.49 3.56
CA GLU A 184 13.14 8.15 3.92
C GLU A 184 11.98 7.15 3.96
N ASP A 185 11.80 6.38 2.88
CA ASP A 185 10.72 5.38 2.78
C ASP A 185 10.89 4.28 3.81
N LEU A 186 12.13 3.77 3.99
CA LEU A 186 12.43 2.76 5.01
C LEU A 186 12.07 3.26 6.41
N ILE A 187 12.44 4.50 6.73
CA ILE A 187 12.13 5.12 8.03
C ILE A 187 10.62 5.24 8.22
N GLN A 188 9.86 5.66 7.21
CA GLN A 188 8.40 5.78 7.34
C GLN A 188 7.72 4.41 7.52
N GLU A 189 8.13 3.39 6.76
CA GLU A 189 7.63 2.02 6.93
C GLU A 189 7.94 1.47 8.33
N ALA A 190 9.14 1.74 8.84
CA ALA A 190 9.53 1.37 10.20
C ALA A 190 8.73 2.14 11.27
N ASN A 191 8.55 3.45 11.11
CA ASN A 191 7.72 4.26 12.03
C ASN A 191 6.28 3.75 12.06
N PHE A 192 5.72 3.40 10.90
CA PHE A 192 4.38 2.80 10.82
C PHE A 192 4.31 1.45 11.56
N SER A 193 5.35 0.63 11.46
CA SER A 193 5.41 -0.66 12.17
C SER A 193 5.45 -0.53 13.70
N MET A 194 5.91 0.60 14.24
CA MET A 194 5.90 0.86 15.68
C MET A 194 4.49 0.87 16.25
N PHE A 195 3.49 1.30 15.48
CA PHE A 195 2.09 1.23 15.92
C PHE A 195 1.65 -0.23 16.15
N LYS A 196 2.04 -1.14 15.24
CA LYS A 196 1.79 -2.59 15.40
C LYS A 196 2.56 -3.17 16.58
N ALA A 197 3.77 -2.68 16.83
CA ALA A 197 4.56 -3.07 17.98
C ALA A 197 3.87 -2.67 19.30
N VAL A 198 3.31 -1.47 19.41
CA VAL A 198 2.56 -1.05 20.61
C VAL A 198 1.29 -1.88 20.78
N GLU A 199 0.54 -2.12 19.71
CA GLU A 199 -0.70 -2.91 19.74
C GLU A 199 -0.47 -4.34 20.25
N GLY A 200 0.63 -4.98 19.84
CA GLY A 200 0.93 -6.37 20.20
C GLY A 200 1.83 -6.58 21.42
N PHE A 201 2.30 -5.51 22.08
CA PHE A 201 3.26 -5.64 23.18
C PHE A 201 2.60 -6.00 24.50
N ASP A 202 3.22 -6.92 25.24
CA ASP A 202 2.79 -7.35 26.57
C ASP A 202 3.93 -7.15 27.58
N PHE A 203 3.78 -6.16 28.46
CA PHE A 203 4.78 -5.83 29.48
C PHE A 203 4.93 -6.94 30.54
N ARG A 204 3.93 -7.80 30.74
CA ARG A 204 3.97 -8.88 31.74
C ARG A 204 5.02 -9.94 31.42
N ARG A 205 5.48 -10.00 30.17
CA ARG A 205 6.52 -10.93 29.71
C ARG A 205 7.93 -10.55 30.17
N GLY A 206 8.12 -9.41 30.84
CA GLY A 206 9.42 -8.99 31.39
C GLY A 206 10.47 -8.56 30.37
N ILE A 207 10.12 -8.56 29.07
CA ILE A 207 10.97 -8.08 27.97
C ILE A 207 10.81 -6.57 27.79
N ARG A 208 11.88 -5.90 27.38
CA ARG A 208 11.86 -4.47 27.05
C ARG A 208 11.03 -4.21 25.80
N PHE A 209 10.25 -3.13 25.78
CA PHE A 209 9.50 -2.70 24.60
C PHE A 209 10.44 -2.44 23.41
N LYS A 210 11.57 -1.76 23.63
CA LYS A 210 12.57 -1.52 22.57
C LYS A 210 13.08 -2.82 21.92
N THR A 211 13.16 -3.91 22.66
CA THR A 211 13.59 -5.22 22.13
C THR A 211 12.51 -5.80 21.22
N TYR A 212 11.26 -5.79 21.66
CA TYR A 212 10.12 -6.25 20.86
C TYR A 212 9.89 -5.38 19.62
N ALA A 213 9.90 -4.06 19.78
CA ALA A 213 9.78 -3.09 18.69
C ALA A 213 10.89 -3.26 17.64
N GLY A 214 12.10 -3.61 18.06
CA GLY A 214 13.21 -3.88 17.14
C GLY A 214 12.92 -5.03 16.15
N TYR A 215 12.14 -6.04 16.54
CA TYR A 215 11.70 -7.09 15.63
C TYR A 215 10.78 -6.52 14.54
N TRP A 216 9.78 -5.73 14.94
CA TRP A 216 8.82 -5.09 14.03
C TRP A 216 9.50 -4.13 13.05
N VAL A 217 10.42 -3.30 13.53
CA VAL A 217 11.20 -2.38 12.70
C VAL A 217 12.01 -3.13 11.64
N ASN A 218 12.69 -4.22 12.01
CA ASN A 218 13.43 -5.02 11.03
C ASN A 218 12.50 -5.70 10.02
N GLN A 219 11.37 -6.21 10.48
CA GLN A 219 10.37 -6.83 9.61
C GLN A 219 9.81 -5.81 8.61
N ALA A 220 9.61 -4.57 9.04
CA ALA A 220 9.15 -3.48 8.19
C ALA A 220 10.18 -3.12 7.12
N PHE A 221 11.45 -2.94 7.50
CA PHE A 221 12.52 -2.71 6.53
C PHE A 221 12.61 -3.84 5.50
N LEU A 222 12.61 -5.10 5.94
CA LEU A 222 12.65 -6.23 5.01
C LEU A 222 11.44 -6.26 4.07
N ASN A 223 10.23 -6.01 4.59
CA ASN A 223 9.03 -5.93 3.77
C ASN A 223 9.10 -4.80 2.75
N ALA A 224 9.52 -3.60 3.14
CA ALA A 224 9.70 -2.46 2.25
C ALA A 224 10.70 -2.80 1.13
N ILE A 225 11.85 -3.37 1.49
CA ILE A 225 12.86 -3.83 0.53
C ILE A 225 12.28 -4.87 -0.42
N TYR A 226 11.61 -5.90 0.08
CA TYR A 226 11.02 -6.93 -0.80
C TYR A 226 9.92 -6.37 -1.70
N ASN A 227 9.19 -5.34 -1.26
CA ASN A 227 8.05 -4.85 -2.00
C ASN A 227 8.39 -3.72 -2.98
N GLN A 228 9.41 -2.93 -2.69
CA GLN A 228 9.68 -1.63 -3.34
C GLN A 228 11.08 -1.56 -3.99
N SER A 229 12.01 -2.50 -3.71
CA SER A 229 13.38 -2.42 -4.23
C SER A 229 13.53 -2.61 -5.75
N ARG A 230 12.48 -3.09 -6.43
CA ARG A 230 12.51 -3.37 -7.87
C ARG A 230 11.34 -2.68 -8.56
N VAL A 231 11.62 -2.12 -9.74
CA VAL A 231 10.61 -1.51 -10.63
C VAL A 231 9.53 -2.53 -10.99
N VAL A 232 9.94 -3.74 -11.39
CA VAL A 232 9.03 -4.87 -11.54
C VAL A 232 9.07 -5.70 -10.27
N ARG A 233 7.96 -5.72 -9.54
CA ARG A 233 7.82 -6.42 -8.26
C ARG A 233 8.11 -7.91 -8.43
N VAL A 234 9.02 -8.42 -7.60
CA VAL A 234 9.32 -9.86 -7.50
C VAL A 234 8.77 -10.40 -6.17
N PRO A 235 8.11 -11.56 -6.13
CA PRO A 235 7.68 -12.18 -4.87
C PRO A 235 8.81 -12.36 -3.85
N ALA A 236 8.50 -12.16 -2.56
CA ALA A 236 9.50 -12.18 -1.49
C ALA A 236 10.26 -13.51 -1.37
N TYR A 237 9.62 -14.66 -1.63
CA TYR A 237 10.28 -15.96 -1.55
C TYR A 237 11.35 -16.14 -2.64
N ILE A 238 11.14 -15.56 -3.83
CA ILE A 238 12.11 -15.58 -4.93
C ILE A 238 13.30 -14.69 -4.56
N GLN A 239 13.07 -13.51 -3.98
CA GLN A 239 14.15 -12.63 -3.52
C GLN A 239 14.97 -13.26 -2.39
N LYS A 240 14.33 -13.98 -1.46
CA LYS A 240 15.04 -14.74 -0.41
C LYS A 240 15.91 -15.85 -0.99
N ALA A 241 15.39 -16.59 -1.97
CA ALA A 241 16.17 -17.62 -2.67
C ALA A 241 17.35 -16.99 -3.42
N MET A 242 17.14 -15.87 -4.10
CA MET A 242 18.18 -15.12 -4.80
C MET A 242 19.28 -14.63 -3.86
N LYS A 243 18.93 -14.08 -2.69
CA LYS A 243 19.93 -13.69 -1.68
C LYS A 243 20.79 -14.87 -1.26
N LYS A 244 20.20 -16.01 -0.93
CA LYS A 244 20.94 -17.23 -0.56
C LYS A 244 21.89 -17.71 -1.66
N ILE A 245 21.44 -17.66 -2.91
CA ILE A 245 22.26 -18.03 -4.07
C ILE A 245 23.43 -17.05 -4.21
N ASN A 246 23.18 -15.74 -4.15
CA ASN A 246 24.22 -14.72 -4.25
C ASN A 246 25.26 -14.82 -3.13
N ASP A 247 24.83 -15.09 -1.89
CA ASP A 247 25.73 -15.26 -0.74
C ASP A 247 26.70 -16.44 -1.00
N VAL A 248 26.21 -17.57 -1.53
CA VAL A 248 27.05 -18.75 -1.86
C VAL A 248 27.94 -18.52 -3.08
N VAL A 249 27.44 -17.82 -4.10
CA VAL A 249 28.21 -17.50 -5.31
C VAL A 249 29.36 -16.56 -4.99
N GLY A 250 29.15 -15.56 -4.13
CA GLY A 250 30.19 -14.61 -3.72
C GLY A 250 31.36 -15.28 -2.98
N GLU A 251 31.11 -16.42 -2.32
CA GLU A 251 32.14 -17.23 -1.64
C GLU A 251 32.85 -18.24 -2.55
N SER A 252 32.38 -18.45 -3.78
CA SER A 252 32.92 -19.46 -4.68
C SER A 252 32.75 -19.05 -6.14
N GLU A 253 33.74 -18.32 -6.65
CA GLU A 253 33.82 -17.94 -8.07
C GLU A 253 33.74 -19.19 -8.96
N GLY A 254 32.73 -19.25 -9.85
CA GLY A 254 32.51 -20.37 -10.78
C GLY A 254 31.24 -21.19 -10.56
N LEU A 255 30.46 -20.93 -9.50
CA LEU A 255 29.22 -21.67 -9.20
C LEU A 255 27.95 -21.09 -9.84
N LEU A 256 28.03 -19.95 -10.53
CA LEU A 256 26.86 -19.18 -10.99
C LEU A 256 25.92 -19.96 -11.91
N PHE A 257 26.41 -21.01 -12.59
CA PHE A 257 25.68 -21.77 -13.60
C PHE A 257 25.47 -23.26 -13.25
N ASP A 258 25.93 -23.73 -12.10
CA ASP A 258 25.81 -25.13 -11.67
C ASP A 258 24.60 -25.31 -10.73
N VAL A 259 23.43 -25.54 -11.33
CA VAL A 259 22.14 -25.64 -10.63
C VAL A 259 22.13 -26.73 -9.55
N PRO A 260 22.56 -27.99 -9.81
CA PRO A 260 22.59 -29.03 -8.78
C PRO A 260 23.48 -28.67 -7.58
N LYS A 261 24.66 -28.10 -7.84
CA LYS A 261 25.61 -27.76 -6.77
C LYS A 261 25.13 -26.56 -5.95
N LEU A 262 24.51 -25.57 -6.60
CA LEU A 262 23.84 -24.44 -5.93
C LEU A 262 22.67 -24.92 -5.07
N SER A 263 21.82 -25.80 -5.58
CA SER A 263 20.71 -26.41 -4.83
C SER A 263 21.21 -27.09 -3.56
N LYS A 264 22.25 -27.93 -3.68
CA LYS A 264 22.85 -28.64 -2.54
C LYS A 264 23.47 -27.70 -1.50
N LYS A 265 24.18 -26.65 -1.93
CA LYS A 265 24.79 -25.68 -1.00
C LYS A 265 23.78 -24.74 -0.33
N THR A 266 22.76 -24.29 -1.06
CA THR A 266 21.78 -23.29 -0.58
C THR A 266 20.55 -23.90 0.10
N GLY A 267 20.29 -25.19 -0.13
CA GLY A 267 19.07 -25.89 0.30
C GLY A 267 17.80 -25.46 -0.48
N VAL A 268 17.97 -24.77 -1.61
CA VAL A 268 16.87 -24.31 -2.48
C VAL A 268 16.65 -25.36 -3.57
N LYS A 269 15.39 -25.77 -3.81
CA LYS A 269 15.04 -26.74 -4.87
C LYS A 269 15.58 -26.28 -6.24
N GLU A 270 16.07 -27.23 -7.03
CA GLU A 270 16.66 -26.95 -8.36
C GLU A 270 15.73 -26.16 -9.28
N ASP A 271 14.43 -26.48 -9.31
CA ASP A 271 13.44 -25.75 -10.12
C ASP A 271 13.37 -24.26 -9.77
N LEU A 272 13.48 -23.95 -8.48
CA LEU A 272 13.48 -22.58 -7.98
C LEU A 272 14.82 -21.90 -8.27
N VAL A 273 15.95 -22.62 -8.19
CA VAL A 273 17.26 -22.10 -8.60
C VAL A 273 17.23 -21.71 -10.08
N ARG A 274 16.72 -22.58 -10.96
CA ARG A 274 16.55 -22.28 -12.40
C ARG A 274 15.68 -21.05 -12.62
N SER A 275 14.54 -20.98 -11.94
CA SER A 275 13.59 -19.86 -12.03
C SER A 275 14.23 -18.54 -11.58
N VAL A 276 15.03 -18.56 -10.52
CA VAL A 276 15.75 -17.38 -10.01
C VAL A 276 16.82 -16.92 -10.99
N LEU A 277 17.61 -17.84 -11.55
CA LEU A 277 18.68 -17.50 -12.51
C LEU A 277 18.10 -16.87 -13.79
N VAL A 278 16.99 -17.40 -14.32
CA VAL A 278 16.31 -16.85 -15.50
C VAL A 278 15.63 -15.51 -15.19
N GLY A 279 15.00 -15.41 -14.01
CA GLY A 279 14.27 -14.22 -13.56
C GLY A 279 15.16 -13.06 -13.11
N ASN A 280 16.48 -13.23 -13.04
CA ASN A 280 17.41 -12.19 -12.62
C ASN A 280 17.71 -11.18 -13.73
N ARG A 281 16.66 -10.53 -14.24
CA ARG A 281 16.79 -9.40 -15.16
C ARG A 281 16.53 -8.11 -14.40
N PHE A 282 17.50 -7.19 -14.43
CA PHE A 282 17.31 -5.83 -13.96
C PHE A 282 16.73 -4.98 -15.08
N THR A 283 15.89 -4.02 -14.72
CA THR A 283 15.41 -3.01 -15.66
C THR A 283 16.51 -1.99 -15.92
N HIS A 284 16.68 -1.59 -17.18
CA HIS A 284 17.59 -0.51 -17.57
C HIS A 284 16.78 0.75 -17.88
N SER A 285 17.37 1.91 -17.61
CA SER A 285 16.75 3.20 -17.97
C SER A 285 16.89 3.45 -19.47
N LEU A 286 15.79 3.72 -20.15
CA LEU A 286 15.80 4.15 -21.56
C LEU A 286 16.44 5.54 -21.73
N ASP A 287 16.38 6.38 -20.69
CA ASP A 287 17.09 7.66 -20.64
C ASP A 287 18.58 7.52 -20.28
N GLY A 288 19.04 6.30 -19.96
CA GLY A 288 20.44 6.05 -19.68
C GLY A 288 21.30 6.35 -20.90
N MET A 289 22.36 7.14 -20.72
CA MET A 289 23.35 7.39 -21.77
C MET A 289 24.15 6.12 -22.02
N ILE A 290 24.29 5.74 -23.29
CA ILE A 290 25.15 4.62 -23.69
C ILE A 290 26.57 5.12 -23.97
N ASP A 291 26.67 6.29 -24.59
CA ASP A 291 27.92 6.93 -24.97
C ASP A 291 27.96 8.35 -24.38
N ALA A 292 28.88 8.57 -23.45
CA ALA A 292 29.04 9.84 -22.75
C ALA A 292 29.61 10.96 -23.64
N GLU A 293 30.35 10.62 -24.70
CA GLU A 293 30.97 11.61 -25.60
C GLU A 293 29.95 12.14 -26.63
N ARG A 294 29.06 11.26 -27.10
CA ARG A 294 28.05 11.60 -28.11
C ARG A 294 26.69 11.98 -27.53
N GLY A 295 26.49 11.76 -26.23
CA GLY A 295 25.22 12.06 -25.54
C GLY A 295 24.05 11.18 -25.98
N ALA A 296 24.31 10.07 -26.67
CA ALA A 296 23.27 9.18 -27.18
C ALA A 296 22.62 8.38 -26.04
N LYS A 297 21.29 8.42 -25.98
CA LYS A 297 20.49 7.67 -25.01
C LYS A 297 20.21 6.26 -25.51
N LEU A 298 19.92 5.35 -24.58
CA LEU A 298 19.45 4.00 -24.90
C LEU A 298 18.19 4.00 -25.75
N MET A 299 17.32 4.98 -25.53
CA MET A 299 16.11 5.14 -26.33
C MET A 299 16.42 5.44 -27.80
N ASP A 300 17.49 6.16 -28.10
CA ASP A 300 17.83 6.56 -29.48
C ASP A 300 18.22 5.37 -30.36
N LEU A 301 18.60 4.23 -29.77
CA LEU A 301 18.87 2.99 -30.49
C LEU A 301 17.60 2.24 -30.91
N PHE A 302 16.49 2.46 -30.21
CA PHE A 302 15.23 1.85 -30.55
C PHE A 302 14.58 2.68 -31.65
N SER A 303 14.69 2.21 -32.89
CA SER A 303 13.89 2.71 -33.99
C SER A 303 12.42 2.53 -33.60
N GLY A 304 11.66 3.62 -33.56
CA GLY A 304 10.22 3.52 -33.38
C GLY A 304 9.69 2.56 -34.44
N GLN A 305 9.08 1.44 -34.01
CA GLN A 305 8.14 0.74 -34.86
C GLN A 305 6.95 1.70 -35.02
N ASN A 306 7.11 2.67 -35.92
CA ASN A 306 5.98 3.39 -36.45
C ASN A 306 5.13 2.32 -37.13
N ILE A 307 4.08 1.88 -36.43
CA ILE A 307 3.10 0.92 -36.93
C ILE A 307 2.56 1.40 -38.29
N SER A 308 2.51 2.72 -38.51
CA SER A 308 2.14 3.36 -39.77
C SER A 308 3.12 3.19 -40.93
N ALA A 309 4.36 2.73 -40.69
CA ALA A 309 5.38 2.51 -41.70
C ALA A 309 5.56 1.03 -42.08
N ASN A 310 4.76 0.12 -41.49
CA ASN A 310 4.75 -1.27 -41.93
C ASN A 310 3.92 -1.36 -43.23
N PRO A 311 4.49 -1.84 -44.36
CA PRO A 311 3.76 -2.01 -45.62
C PRO A 311 2.45 -2.80 -45.45
N GLU A 312 2.44 -3.79 -44.55
CA GLU A 312 1.29 -4.64 -44.23
C GLU A 312 0.08 -3.85 -43.68
N PHE A 313 0.29 -2.73 -42.97
CA PHE A 313 -0.83 -1.88 -42.51
C PHE A 313 -1.37 -0.98 -43.64
N GLY A 314 -0.52 -0.55 -44.57
CA GLY A 314 -0.94 0.16 -45.78
C GLY A 314 -1.87 -0.69 -46.64
N GLU A 315 -1.54 -1.98 -46.79
CA GLU A 315 -2.39 -2.97 -47.45
C GLU A 315 -3.72 -3.16 -46.72
N PHE A 316 -3.71 -3.21 -45.39
CA PHE A 316 -4.94 -3.29 -44.59
C PHE A 316 -5.87 -2.09 -44.79
N TYR A 317 -5.35 -0.85 -44.77
CA TYR A 317 -6.16 0.34 -45.01
C TYR A 317 -6.64 0.44 -46.47
N ALA A 318 -5.83 0.02 -47.44
CA ALA A 318 -6.24 -0.08 -48.83
C ALA A 318 -7.37 -1.10 -49.02
N LEU A 319 -7.24 -2.28 -48.41
CA LEU A 319 -8.27 -3.31 -48.40
C LEU A 319 -9.57 -2.81 -47.75
N GLU A 320 -9.49 -2.16 -46.58
CA GLU A 320 -10.68 -1.59 -45.92
C GLU A 320 -11.35 -0.52 -46.80
N GLY A 321 -10.57 0.33 -47.46
CA GLY A 321 -11.06 1.31 -48.43
C GLY A 321 -11.82 0.67 -49.61
N HIS A 322 -11.20 -0.31 -50.26
CA HIS A 322 -11.81 -1.03 -51.38
C HIS A 322 -13.04 -1.85 -50.96
N LEU A 323 -13.00 -2.45 -49.77
CA LEU A 323 -14.14 -3.18 -49.19
C LEU A 323 -15.31 -2.23 -48.92
N ASN A 324 -15.07 -1.02 -48.40
CA ASN A 324 -16.11 -0.02 -48.18
C ASN A 324 -16.76 0.43 -49.49
N VAL A 325 -15.97 0.65 -50.55
CA VAL A 325 -16.51 0.97 -51.89
C VAL A 325 -17.39 -0.17 -52.44
N ALA A 326 -16.99 -1.42 -52.22
CA ALA A 326 -17.78 -2.59 -52.62
C ALA A 326 -19.09 -2.71 -51.82
N LEU A 327 -19.04 -2.45 -50.51
CA LEU A 327 -20.20 -2.43 -49.62
C LEU A 327 -21.15 -1.26 -49.92
N ASP A 328 -20.64 -0.14 -50.44
CA ASP A 328 -21.44 1.04 -50.75
C ASP A 328 -22.42 0.83 -51.90
N ARG A 329 -22.10 -0.07 -52.83
CA ARG A 329 -22.98 -0.47 -53.93
C ARG A 329 -24.14 -1.36 -53.52
N LEU A 330 -24.06 -1.95 -52.33
CA LEU A 330 -25.12 -2.78 -51.77
C LEU A 330 -26.22 -1.93 -51.16
N THR A 331 -27.43 -2.45 -51.18
CA THR A 331 -28.56 -1.85 -50.45
C THR A 331 -28.27 -1.85 -48.95
N SER A 332 -28.90 -0.93 -48.20
CA SER A 332 -28.73 -0.81 -46.76
C SER A 332 -28.97 -2.12 -46.01
N ARG A 333 -29.94 -2.93 -46.46
CA ARG A 333 -30.25 -4.26 -45.90
C ARG A 333 -29.16 -5.29 -46.21
N GLU A 334 -28.65 -5.34 -47.44
CA GLU A 334 -27.57 -6.24 -47.85
C GLU A 334 -26.26 -5.93 -47.09
N ARG A 335 -25.90 -4.64 -47.01
CA ARG A 335 -24.74 -4.16 -46.25
C ARG A 335 -24.84 -4.51 -44.77
N PHE A 336 -26.02 -4.32 -44.18
CA PHE A 336 -26.28 -4.66 -42.79
C PHE A 336 -26.05 -6.16 -42.51
N VAL A 337 -26.55 -7.04 -43.40
CA VAL A 337 -26.35 -8.49 -43.30
C VAL A 337 -24.87 -8.84 -43.34
N LEU A 338 -24.10 -8.34 -44.30
CA LEU A 338 -22.66 -8.64 -44.41
C LEU A 338 -21.86 -8.11 -43.22
N LYS A 339 -22.09 -6.85 -42.82
CA LYS A 339 -21.38 -6.22 -41.68
C LYS A 339 -21.54 -7.02 -40.40
N HIS A 340 -22.76 -7.49 -40.11
CA HIS A 340 -23.02 -8.26 -38.89
C HIS A 340 -22.65 -9.73 -39.01
N ARG A 341 -22.77 -10.33 -40.19
CA ARG A 341 -22.44 -11.74 -40.40
C ARG A 341 -20.95 -12.00 -40.29
N PHE A 342 -20.13 -11.09 -40.84
CA PHE A 342 -18.68 -11.21 -40.90
C PHE A 342 -17.95 -10.36 -39.85
N GLY A 343 -18.66 -9.52 -39.08
CA GLY A 343 -18.03 -8.73 -38.02
C GLY A 343 -17.19 -7.56 -38.53
N LEU A 344 -17.59 -6.94 -39.64
CA LEU A 344 -16.80 -5.88 -40.27
C LEU A 344 -16.73 -4.63 -39.37
N HIS A 345 -15.58 -3.95 -39.37
CA HIS A 345 -15.22 -2.82 -38.49
C HIS A 345 -15.08 -3.20 -37.00
N GLY A 346 -14.48 -4.35 -36.71
CA GLY A 346 -14.17 -4.77 -35.33
C GLY A 346 -15.37 -5.26 -34.52
N ALA A 347 -16.47 -5.62 -35.20
CA ALA A 347 -17.63 -6.22 -34.54
C ALA A 347 -17.49 -7.75 -34.46
N GLU A 348 -18.12 -8.38 -33.47
CA GLU A 348 -18.17 -9.85 -33.44
C GLU A 348 -19.09 -10.42 -34.54
N PRO A 349 -18.67 -11.50 -35.23
CA PRO A 349 -19.48 -12.15 -36.26
C PRO A 349 -20.72 -12.82 -35.64
N LYS A 350 -21.88 -12.61 -36.27
CA LYS A 350 -23.18 -13.11 -35.78
C LYS A 350 -23.73 -14.25 -36.63
N THR A 351 -24.57 -15.10 -36.04
CA THR A 351 -25.25 -16.16 -36.78
C THR A 351 -26.38 -15.59 -37.66
N LEU A 352 -26.79 -16.33 -38.70
CA LEU A 352 -27.91 -15.93 -39.57
C LEU A 352 -29.21 -15.71 -38.77
N SER A 353 -29.42 -16.50 -37.72
CA SER A 353 -30.56 -16.37 -36.81
C SER A 353 -30.53 -15.03 -36.07
N ASP A 354 -29.37 -14.63 -35.55
CA ASP A 354 -29.21 -13.38 -34.79
C ASP A 354 -29.35 -12.14 -35.68
N VAL A 355 -28.85 -12.22 -36.91
CA VAL A 355 -29.04 -11.16 -37.92
C VAL A 355 -30.51 -11.07 -38.34
N GLY A 356 -31.21 -12.22 -38.49
CA GLY A 356 -32.64 -12.28 -38.83
C GLY A 356 -33.53 -11.66 -37.75
N LYS A 357 -33.26 -11.95 -36.47
CA LYS A 357 -33.94 -11.32 -35.33
C LYS A 357 -33.82 -9.80 -35.35
N ARG A 358 -32.65 -9.26 -35.71
CA ARG A 358 -32.41 -7.80 -35.77
C ARG A 358 -33.09 -7.12 -36.96
N LEU A 359 -33.22 -7.83 -38.08
CA LEU A 359 -33.87 -7.31 -39.29
C LEU A 359 -35.39 -7.58 -39.33
N GLY A 360 -35.93 -8.36 -38.38
CA GLY A 360 -37.33 -8.77 -38.37
C GLY A 360 -37.69 -9.71 -39.53
N VAL A 361 -36.75 -10.53 -40.00
CA VAL A 361 -36.95 -11.43 -41.15
C VAL A 361 -36.55 -12.87 -40.83
N SER A 362 -37.05 -13.83 -41.59
CA SER A 362 -36.71 -15.25 -41.43
C SER A 362 -35.23 -15.52 -41.72
N LEU A 363 -34.68 -16.59 -41.13
CA LEU A 363 -33.30 -17.05 -41.37
C LEU A 363 -33.03 -17.26 -42.86
N GLU A 364 -33.97 -17.89 -43.58
CA GLU A 364 -33.85 -18.14 -45.02
C GLU A 364 -33.82 -16.83 -45.81
N ARG A 365 -34.56 -15.80 -45.35
CA ARG A 365 -34.50 -14.48 -45.99
C ARG A 365 -33.14 -13.81 -45.80
N VAL A 366 -32.51 -13.93 -44.63
CA VAL A 366 -31.13 -13.45 -44.40
C VAL A 366 -30.14 -14.19 -45.30
N ARG A 367 -30.29 -15.51 -45.43
CA ARG A 367 -29.45 -16.33 -46.31
C ARG A 367 -29.54 -15.89 -47.77
N GLN A 368 -30.75 -15.62 -48.25
CA GLN A 368 -30.97 -15.08 -49.60
C GLN A 368 -30.28 -13.72 -49.77
N LEU A 369 -30.48 -12.79 -48.84
CA LEU A 369 -29.84 -11.46 -48.88
C LEU A 369 -28.32 -11.56 -48.85
N GLN A 370 -27.74 -12.47 -48.05
CA GLN A 370 -26.30 -12.72 -48.04
C GLN A 370 -25.82 -13.22 -49.41
N LYS A 371 -26.52 -14.20 -50.02
CA LYS A 371 -26.14 -14.75 -51.31
C LYS A 371 -26.18 -13.69 -52.42
N ILE A 372 -27.24 -12.87 -52.44
CA ILE A 372 -27.38 -11.77 -53.40
C ILE A 372 -26.28 -10.72 -53.19
N ALA A 373 -26.00 -10.34 -51.94
CA ALA A 373 -24.97 -9.35 -51.61
C ALA A 373 -23.56 -9.83 -52.04
N LEU A 374 -23.22 -11.09 -51.77
CA LEU A 374 -21.95 -11.68 -52.21
C LEU A 374 -21.88 -11.83 -53.73
N GLY A 375 -22.99 -12.15 -54.40
CA GLY A 375 -23.07 -12.17 -55.87
C GLY A 375 -22.77 -10.80 -56.48
N LYS A 376 -23.41 -9.74 -55.96
CA LYS A 376 -23.16 -8.36 -56.39
C LYS A 376 -21.71 -7.89 -56.17
N ILE A 377 -21.07 -8.33 -55.08
CA ILE A 377 -19.65 -8.03 -54.84
C ILE A 377 -18.76 -8.74 -55.86
N ARG A 378 -19.05 -10.01 -56.19
CA ARG A 378 -18.29 -10.81 -57.17
C ARG A 378 -18.43 -10.32 -58.61
N GLU A 379 -19.60 -9.82 -58.99
CA GLU A 379 -19.87 -9.28 -60.33
C GLU A 379 -19.44 -7.80 -60.46
N GLY A 380 -19.11 -7.15 -59.34
CA GLY A 380 -18.74 -5.75 -59.30
C GLY A 380 -17.31 -5.49 -59.76
N SER A 381 -17.06 -4.28 -60.30
CA SER A 381 -15.72 -3.83 -60.71
C SER A 381 -14.64 -3.83 -59.60
N THR A 382 -15.03 -4.05 -58.34
CA THR A 382 -14.13 -4.15 -57.18
C THR A 382 -13.67 -5.58 -56.90
N ALA A 383 -14.29 -6.60 -57.49
CA ALA A 383 -13.92 -8.01 -57.31
C ALA A 383 -12.45 -8.30 -57.65
N PRO A 384 -11.91 -7.93 -58.83
CA PRO A 384 -10.52 -8.22 -59.18
C PRO A 384 -9.51 -7.45 -58.33
N ILE A 385 -9.92 -6.32 -57.73
CA ILE A 385 -9.10 -5.54 -56.81
C ILE A 385 -9.04 -6.24 -55.45
N LEU A 386 -10.17 -6.73 -54.95
CA LEU A 386 -10.24 -7.46 -53.68
C LEU A 386 -9.54 -8.82 -53.74
N GLU A 387 -9.50 -9.47 -54.91
CA GLU A 387 -8.75 -10.72 -55.14
C GLU A 387 -7.23 -10.54 -55.01
N GLN A 388 -6.69 -9.33 -55.20
CA GLN A 388 -5.25 -9.06 -55.03
C GLN A 388 -4.81 -9.07 -53.56
N PHE A 389 -5.77 -9.01 -52.62
CA PHE A 389 -5.53 -9.05 -51.17
C PHE A 389 -5.87 -10.42 -50.56
N ALA A 390 -6.20 -11.43 -51.38
CA ALA A 390 -6.46 -12.80 -50.97
C ALA A 390 -5.19 -13.65 -51.08
#